data_AF-A0A2H4XBK3-F1
#
_entry.id   AF-A0A2H4XBK3-F1
#
_cell.length_a   1.000
_cell.length_b   1.000
_cell.length_c   1.000
_cell.angle_alpha   90.00
_cell.angle_beta   90.00
_cell.angle_gamma   90.00
#
_symmetry.space_group_name_H-M   'P 1'
#
loop_
_entity.id
_entity.type
_entity.pdbx_description
1 polymer ?
#
loop_
_entity_poly.entity_id
_entity_poly.type
_entity_poly.pdbx_seq_one_letter_code
_entity_poly.pdbx_strand_id
1 'polypeptide(L)'
;LLILGGLSFVLNQLIKCSLTSAGGKGDPIDYLLLVTLVALVLVGIIFSILFVFMDSSSCTSALFFYMMTTVLALGVFVPWLQYLIRRHPLLWLLEFLVQSHTRLYLLAFWLLLALIACVVVLHQNSKRSPDSKKLHVSTTIRKYFHFLAVATYIPGLLYDRQLLYVASVICLAVFVLLEYMRYFRIKPFGQTLRNLLTLFLDERDSGPLILTHIYLLLGMSLPVWLFPRVCATSLTGSSTLLPYAGVL
;
A
#
# COMPACT_ATOMS: atom_id res chain seq x y z
N LEU A 1 24.77 4.85 3.22
CA LEU A 1 25.20 4.88 1.81
C LEU A 1 24.47 3.85 0.95
N LEU A 2 24.46 2.55 1.31
CA LEU A 2 23.70 1.51 0.57
C LEU A 2 22.19 1.78 0.47
N ILE A 3 21.54 2.18 1.57
CA ILE A 3 20.09 2.48 1.58
C ILE A 3 19.78 3.67 0.69
N LEU A 4 20.59 4.74 0.76
CA LEU A 4 20.43 5.94 -0.06
C LEU A 4 20.69 5.65 -1.55
N GLY A 5 21.66 4.77 -1.86
CA GLY A 5 21.95 4.31 -3.21
C GLY A 5 20.82 3.45 -3.80
N GLY A 6 20.25 2.54 -3.00
CA GLY A 6 19.09 1.74 -3.41
C GLY A 6 17.85 2.60 -3.66
N LEU A 7 17.58 3.57 -2.79
CA LEU A 7 16.47 4.51 -2.94
C LEU A 7 16.65 5.41 -4.17
N SER A 8 17.86 5.91 -4.40
CA SER A 8 18.22 6.68 -5.60
C SER A 8 18.07 5.85 -6.88
N PHE A 9 18.48 4.58 -6.87
CA PHE A 9 18.31 3.68 -8.00
C PHE A 9 16.84 3.42 -8.33
N VAL A 10 16.01 3.10 -7.32
CA VAL A 10 14.57 2.88 -7.49
C VAL A 10 13.91 4.16 -8.01
N LEU A 11 14.22 5.32 -7.42
CA LEU A 11 13.68 6.60 -7.86
C LEU A 11 14.08 6.91 -9.30
N ASN A 12 15.34 6.70 -9.67
CA ASN A 12 15.84 6.95 -11.01
C ASN A 12 15.22 5.99 -12.04
N GLN A 13 14.98 4.72 -11.68
CA GLN A 13 14.26 3.79 -12.54
C GLN A 13 12.79 4.19 -12.72
N LEU A 14 12.11 4.61 -11.65
CA LEU A 14 10.73 5.09 -11.73
C LEU A 14 10.61 6.36 -12.58
N ILE A 15 11.53 7.30 -12.41
CA ILE A 15 11.62 8.51 -13.25
C ILE A 15 11.89 8.11 -14.70
N LYS A 16 12.83 7.21 -14.96
CA LYS A 16 13.15 6.75 -16.31
C LYS A 16 11.96 6.07 -16.98
N CYS A 17 11.25 5.18 -16.28
CA CYS A 17 10.01 4.56 -16.77
C CYS A 17 8.94 5.61 -17.09
N SER A 18 8.75 6.59 -16.20
CA SER A 18 7.79 7.68 -16.40
C SER A 18 8.17 8.58 -17.58
N LEU A 19 9.46 8.88 -17.77
CA LEU A 19 9.96 9.71 -18.87
C LEU A 19 9.91 8.98 -20.22
N THR A 20 10.23 7.68 -20.25
CA THR A 20 10.09 6.87 -21.47
C THR A 20 8.62 6.74 -21.90
N SER A 21 7.69 6.74 -20.95
CA SER A 21 6.24 6.72 -21.22
C SER A 21 5.72 8.09 -21.69
N ALA A 22 6.29 9.20 -21.19
CA ALA A 22 5.91 10.57 -21.58
C ALA A 22 6.20 10.94 -23.05
N GLY A 23 7.02 10.16 -23.77
CA GLY A 23 7.27 10.33 -25.20
C GLY A 23 6.25 9.67 -26.13
N GLY A 24 5.31 8.88 -25.60
CA GLY A 24 4.25 8.20 -26.36
C GLY A 24 2.90 8.23 -25.63
N LYS A 25 1.85 7.60 -26.18
CA LYS A 25 0.61 7.31 -25.45
C LYS A 25 0.93 6.29 -24.34
N GLY A 26 1.48 6.76 -23.23
CA GLY A 26 1.82 5.94 -22.07
C GLY A 26 0.59 5.28 -21.45
N ASP A 27 0.70 4.02 -21.05
CA ASP A 27 -0.41 3.36 -20.37
C ASP A 27 -0.63 4.03 -19.00
N PRO A 28 -1.88 4.27 -18.59
CA PRO A 28 -2.20 4.98 -17.35
C PRO A 28 -1.58 4.37 -16.08
N ILE A 29 -1.29 3.07 -16.14
CA ILE A 29 -0.68 2.30 -15.05
C ILE A 29 0.75 2.80 -14.74
N ASP A 30 1.50 3.24 -15.77
CA ASP A 30 2.91 3.60 -15.63
C ASP A 30 3.12 4.83 -14.72
N TYR A 31 2.14 5.75 -14.70
CA TYR A 31 2.21 6.98 -13.91
C TYR A 31 1.67 6.81 -12.48
N LEU A 32 0.88 5.77 -12.22
CA LEU A 32 0.14 5.60 -10.97
C LEU A 32 1.09 5.51 -9.76
N LEU A 33 2.11 4.66 -9.83
CA LEU A 33 3.06 4.46 -8.73
C LEU A 33 3.87 5.72 -8.45
N LEU A 34 4.39 6.39 -9.48
CA LEU A 34 5.18 7.62 -9.31
C LEU A 34 4.35 8.72 -8.65
N VAL A 35 3.15 8.99 -9.19
CA VAL A 35 2.29 10.05 -8.63
C VAL A 35 1.87 9.70 -7.20
N THR A 36 1.55 8.43 -6.92
CA THR A 36 1.20 7.98 -5.56
C THR A 36 2.36 8.18 -4.59
N LEU A 37 3.60 7.82 -4.98
CA LEU A 37 4.77 8.02 -4.11
C LEU A 37 5.04 9.50 -3.83
N VAL A 38 5.00 10.34 -4.87
CA VAL A 38 5.14 11.80 -4.71
C VAL A 38 4.04 12.34 -3.80
N ALA A 39 2.81 11.88 -3.97
CA ALA A 39 1.69 12.29 -3.14
C ALA A 39 1.88 11.93 -1.67
N LEU A 40 2.26 10.69 -1.37
CA LEU A 40 2.49 10.23 0.00
C LEU A 40 3.62 10.99 0.68
N VAL A 41 4.71 11.26 -0.03
CA VAL A 41 5.84 12.05 0.50
C VAL A 41 5.41 13.49 0.78
N LEU A 42 4.72 14.14 -0.17
CA LEU A 42 4.27 15.52 -0.01
C LEU A 42 3.29 15.65 1.16
N VAL A 43 2.28 14.79 1.22
CA VAL A 43 1.30 14.71 2.30
C VAL A 43 1.99 14.48 3.65
N GLY A 44 2.96 13.57 3.68
CA GLY A 44 3.75 13.27 4.86
C GLY A 44 4.54 14.46 5.39
N ILE A 45 5.21 15.21 4.50
CA ILE A 45 5.96 16.42 4.85
C ILE A 45 5.01 17.50 5.38
N ILE A 46 3.91 17.76 4.68
CA ILE A 46 2.92 18.77 5.07
C ILE A 46 2.38 18.48 6.48
N PHE A 47 1.94 17.25 6.76
CA PHE A 47 1.40 16.90 8.08
C PHE A 47 2.45 16.86 9.18
N SER A 48 3.67 16.42 8.88
CA SER A 48 4.76 16.46 9.85
C SER A 48 5.06 17.89 10.29
N ILE A 49 5.14 18.84 9.35
CA ILE A 49 5.35 20.25 9.67
C ILE A 49 4.15 20.80 10.45
N LEU A 50 2.94 20.53 9.98
CA LEU A 50 1.73 21.08 10.59
C LEU A 50 1.51 20.62 12.03
N PHE A 51 1.81 19.35 12.33
CA PHE A 51 1.68 18.81 13.70
C PHE A 51 2.87 19.14 14.61
N VAL A 52 3.93 19.80 14.11
CA VAL A 52 4.88 20.51 14.99
C VAL A 52 4.21 21.71 15.65
N PHE A 53 3.31 22.39 14.93
CA PHE A 53 2.68 23.64 15.40
C PHE A 53 1.30 23.43 16.03
N MET A 54 0.59 22.36 15.68
CA MET A 54 -0.77 22.10 16.15
C MET A 54 -0.87 20.75 16.88
N ASP A 55 -1.60 20.71 18.00
CA ASP A 55 -1.88 19.45 18.69
C ASP A 55 -2.73 18.53 17.81
N SER A 56 -2.11 17.41 17.45
CA SER A 56 -2.69 16.35 16.63
C SER A 56 -3.92 15.68 17.25
N SER A 57 -4.07 15.72 18.58
CA SER A 57 -5.13 15.01 19.31
C SER A 57 -6.50 15.71 19.34
N SER A 58 -6.55 16.97 18.88
CA SER A 58 -7.78 17.77 18.84
C SER A 58 -8.78 17.31 17.77
N CYS A 59 -10.05 17.72 17.89
CA CYS A 59 -11.04 17.45 16.83
C CYS A 59 -10.74 18.30 15.58
N THR A 60 -10.31 19.54 15.80
CA THR A 60 -9.97 20.50 14.74
C THR A 60 -8.81 20.01 13.89
N SER A 61 -7.75 19.46 14.50
CA SER A 61 -6.63 18.85 13.77
C SER A 61 -7.06 17.64 12.94
N ALA A 62 -8.00 16.84 13.44
CA ALA A 62 -8.55 15.70 12.71
C ALA A 62 -9.38 16.16 11.50
N LEU A 63 -10.26 17.14 11.67
CA LEU A 63 -10.99 17.75 10.56
C LEU A 63 -10.04 18.33 9.52
N PHE A 64 -9.02 19.07 9.97
CA PHE A 64 -8.00 19.62 9.09
C PHE A 64 -7.26 18.52 8.33
N PHE A 65 -6.88 17.43 8.99
CA PHE A 65 -6.22 16.29 8.36
C PHE A 65 -7.07 15.69 7.24
N TYR A 66 -8.33 15.36 7.50
CA TYR A 66 -9.19 14.78 6.46
C TYR A 66 -9.46 15.78 5.34
N MET A 67 -9.84 17.02 5.66
CA MET A 67 -10.15 18.04 4.65
C MET A 67 -8.94 18.35 3.77
N MET A 68 -7.75 18.56 4.35
CA MET A 68 -6.55 18.86 3.59
C MET A 68 -6.10 17.66 2.74
N THR A 69 -6.18 16.44 3.28
CA THR A 69 -5.88 15.22 2.50
C THR A 69 -6.82 15.11 1.31
N THR A 70 -8.12 15.34 1.50
CA THR A 70 -9.12 15.31 0.43
C THR A 70 -8.89 16.42 -0.61
N VAL A 71 -8.56 17.64 -0.17
CA VAL A 71 -8.27 18.77 -1.08
C VAL A 71 -7.00 18.50 -1.89
N LEU A 72 -5.93 17.99 -1.28
CA LEU A 72 -4.72 17.63 -2.02
C LEU A 72 -4.96 16.46 -2.98
N ALA A 73 -5.70 15.44 -2.54
CA ALA A 73 -6.08 14.31 -3.38
C ALA A 73 -6.89 14.75 -4.61
N LEU A 74 -8.00 15.45 -4.41
CA LEU A 74 -8.92 15.82 -5.48
C LEU A 74 -8.49 17.05 -6.27
N GLY A 75 -7.81 18.01 -5.63
CA GLY A 75 -7.44 19.29 -6.22
C GLY A 75 -6.05 19.30 -6.87
N VAL A 76 -5.14 18.41 -6.45
CA VAL A 76 -3.77 18.36 -6.97
C VAL A 76 -3.49 17.02 -7.64
N PHE A 77 -3.60 15.92 -6.92
CA PHE A 77 -3.14 14.61 -7.43
C PHE A 77 -4.04 14.03 -8.52
N VAL A 78 -5.37 14.11 -8.37
CA VAL A 78 -6.30 13.64 -9.42
C VAL A 78 -6.16 14.46 -10.71
N PRO A 79 -6.14 15.80 -10.70
CA PRO A 79 -5.91 16.59 -11.91
C PRO A 79 -4.52 16.34 -12.54
N TRP A 80 -3.50 16.12 -11.71
CA TRP A 80 -2.17 15.78 -12.21
C TRP A 80 -2.15 14.42 -12.91
N LEU A 81 -2.79 13.40 -12.32
CA LEU A 81 -2.99 12.12 -13.00
C LEU A 81 -3.84 12.28 -14.26
N GLN A 82 -4.89 13.10 -14.23
CA GLN A 82 -5.73 13.36 -15.41
C GLN A 82 -4.93 13.98 -16.55
N TYR A 83 -4.02 14.90 -16.23
CA TYR A 83 -3.13 15.51 -17.20
C TYR A 83 -2.19 14.48 -17.86
N LEU A 84 -1.61 13.57 -17.06
CA LEU A 84 -0.71 12.51 -17.54
C LEU A 84 -1.47 11.44 -18.35
N ILE A 85 -2.61 10.97 -17.84
CA ILE A 85 -3.42 9.88 -18.40
C ILE A 85 -4.29 10.36 -19.59
N ARG A 86 -4.50 11.68 -19.72
CA ARG A 86 -5.43 12.31 -20.69
C ARG A 86 -6.88 11.83 -20.58
N ARG A 87 -7.24 11.19 -19.47
CA ARG A 87 -8.57 10.70 -19.11
C ARG A 87 -8.80 10.92 -17.61
N HIS A 88 -10.05 10.99 -17.20
CA HIS A 88 -10.38 11.12 -15.78
C HIS A 88 -9.94 9.85 -15.01
N PRO A 89 -9.02 9.95 -14.02
CA PRO A 89 -8.38 8.78 -13.40
C PRO A 89 -9.34 7.86 -12.66
N LEU A 90 -10.35 8.42 -11.99
CA LEU A 90 -11.33 7.62 -11.25
C LEU A 90 -12.23 6.81 -12.19
N LEU A 91 -12.60 7.39 -13.34
CA LEU A 91 -13.40 6.68 -14.33
C LEU A 91 -12.57 5.58 -14.98
N TRP A 92 -11.32 5.88 -15.32
CA TRP A 92 -10.38 4.88 -15.82
C TRP A 92 -10.22 3.72 -14.83
N LEU A 93 -10.05 4.00 -13.53
CA LEU A 93 -9.89 2.96 -12.51
C LEU A 93 -11.14 2.09 -12.40
N LEU A 94 -12.34 2.67 -12.42
CA LEU A 94 -13.59 1.92 -12.38
C LEU A 94 -13.77 1.04 -13.63
N GLU A 95 -13.54 1.60 -14.81
CA GLU A 95 -13.54 0.85 -16.08
C GLU A 95 -12.54 -0.31 -16.03
N PHE A 96 -11.33 -0.05 -15.52
CA PHE A 96 -10.28 -1.06 -15.37
C PHE A 96 -10.69 -2.19 -14.42
N LEU A 97 -11.28 -1.88 -13.26
CA LEU A 97 -11.68 -2.89 -12.28
C LEU A 97 -12.82 -3.79 -12.79
N VAL A 98 -13.78 -3.23 -13.54
CA VAL A 98 -14.96 -3.95 -14.04
C VAL A 98 -14.72 -4.59 -15.42
N GLN A 99 -13.59 -4.32 -16.06
CA GLN A 99 -13.28 -4.75 -17.42
C GLN A 99 -13.41 -6.27 -17.67
N SER A 100 -13.10 -7.11 -16.67
CA SER A 100 -13.08 -8.57 -16.81
C SER A 100 -13.74 -9.27 -15.62
N HIS A 101 -14.46 -10.36 -15.90
CA HIS A 101 -14.99 -11.25 -14.86
C HIS A 101 -13.87 -11.81 -13.97
N THR A 102 -12.68 -12.09 -14.52
CA THR A 102 -11.53 -12.55 -13.72
C THR A 102 -11.13 -11.53 -12.67
N ARG A 103 -11.10 -10.23 -13.01
CA ARG A 103 -10.81 -9.15 -12.06
C ARG A 103 -11.87 -9.06 -10.97
N LEU A 104 -13.14 -9.18 -11.34
CA LEU A 104 -14.24 -9.17 -10.38
C LEU A 104 -14.17 -10.34 -9.40
N TYR A 105 -13.90 -11.56 -9.88
CA TYR A 105 -13.73 -12.73 -9.01
C TYR A 105 -12.51 -12.59 -8.09
N LEU A 106 -11.38 -12.07 -8.59
CA LEU A 106 -10.19 -11.79 -7.78
C LEU A 106 -10.47 -10.74 -6.70
N LEU A 107 -11.15 -9.63 -7.05
CA LEU A 107 -11.54 -8.59 -6.10
C LEU A 107 -12.48 -9.15 -5.02
N ALA A 108 -13.48 -9.93 -5.40
CA ALA A 108 -14.39 -10.57 -4.45
C ALA A 108 -13.64 -11.53 -3.50
N PHE A 109 -12.71 -12.33 -4.03
CA PHE A 109 -11.86 -13.21 -3.24
C PHE A 109 -10.97 -12.42 -2.27
N TRP A 110 -10.30 -11.36 -2.73
CA TRP A 110 -9.48 -10.50 -1.87
C TRP A 110 -10.28 -9.76 -0.80
N LEU A 111 -11.51 -9.33 -1.11
CA LEU A 111 -12.42 -8.75 -0.12
C LEU A 111 -12.79 -9.77 0.96
N LEU A 112 -13.05 -11.02 0.59
CA LEU A 112 -13.29 -12.10 1.55
C LEU A 112 -12.07 -12.34 2.44
N LEU A 113 -10.87 -12.42 1.85
CA LEU A 113 -9.62 -12.57 2.61
C LEU A 113 -9.40 -11.40 3.58
N ALA A 114 -9.63 -10.16 3.14
CA ALA A 114 -9.53 -8.97 3.98
C ALA A 114 -10.54 -9.00 5.14
N LEU A 115 -11.78 -9.44 4.89
CA LEU A 115 -12.81 -9.61 5.93
C LEU A 115 -12.37 -10.64 6.97
N ILE A 116 -11.85 -11.79 6.53
CA ILE A 116 -11.31 -12.84 7.41
C ILE A 116 -10.18 -12.25 8.26
N ALA A 117 -9.26 -11.48 7.67
CA ALA A 117 -8.18 -10.81 8.40
C ALA A 117 -8.72 -9.90 9.50
N CYS A 118 -9.70 -9.04 9.17
CA CYS A 118 -10.33 -8.13 10.11
C CYS A 118 -10.99 -8.88 11.26
N VAL A 119 -11.74 -9.95 10.97
CA VAL A 119 -12.40 -10.77 12.00
C VAL A 119 -11.37 -11.42 12.91
N VAL A 120 -10.29 -11.98 12.37
CA VAL A 120 -9.21 -12.60 13.16
C VAL A 120 -8.57 -11.56 14.09
N VAL A 121 -8.22 -10.38 13.59
CA VAL A 121 -7.62 -9.31 14.41
C VAL A 121 -8.57 -8.85 15.51
N LEU A 122 -9.85 -8.63 15.19
CA LEU A 122 -10.85 -8.18 16.16
C LEU A 122 -11.08 -9.24 17.25
N HIS A 123 -11.24 -10.50 16.86
CA HIS A 123 -11.43 -11.61 17.79
C HIS A 123 -10.22 -11.79 18.71
N GLN A 124 -9.01 -11.70 18.16
CA GLN A 124 -7.79 -11.86 18.94
C GLN A 124 -7.52 -10.67 19.86
N ASN A 125 -7.95 -9.46 19.47
CA ASN A 125 -7.92 -8.28 20.33
C ASN A 125 -8.92 -8.41 21.49
N SER A 126 -10.14 -8.90 21.21
CA SER A 126 -11.16 -9.10 22.24
C SER A 126 -10.80 -10.16 23.27
N LYS A 127 -10.00 -11.17 22.90
CA LYS A 127 -9.60 -12.29 23.76
C LYS A 127 -8.29 -12.05 24.54
N ARG A 128 -7.74 -10.84 24.47
CA ARG A 128 -6.45 -10.49 25.08
C ARG A 128 -6.55 -10.36 26.60
N SER A 129 -5.95 -11.29 27.35
CA SER A 129 -5.61 -11.10 28.78
C SER A 129 -4.23 -10.46 28.94
N PRO A 130 -4.01 -9.61 29.96
CA PRO A 130 -2.91 -8.65 29.97
C PRO A 130 -1.47 -9.21 30.07
N ASP A 131 -1.19 -10.39 30.66
CA ASP A 131 0.14 -10.56 31.30
C ASP A 131 1.05 -11.77 30.95
N SER A 132 0.67 -12.75 30.10
CA SER A 132 1.57 -13.93 29.92
C SER A 132 1.69 -14.56 28.53
N LYS A 133 0.87 -14.18 27.54
CA LYS A 133 0.87 -14.79 26.20
C LYS A 133 1.34 -13.87 25.06
N LYS A 134 1.91 -12.71 25.38
CA LYS A 134 2.20 -11.63 24.42
C LYS A 134 3.18 -12.04 23.30
N LEU A 135 4.26 -12.76 23.65
CA LEU A 135 5.30 -13.15 22.69
C LEU A 135 4.83 -14.24 21.70
N HIS A 136 4.14 -15.28 22.19
CA HIS A 136 3.67 -16.38 21.33
C HIS A 136 2.51 -15.94 20.41
N VAL A 137 1.63 -15.05 20.88
CA VAL A 137 0.52 -14.53 20.07
C VAL A 137 1.03 -13.66 18.90
N SER A 138 2.06 -12.84 19.12
CA SER A 138 2.65 -12.00 18.06
C SER A 138 3.23 -12.84 16.91
N THR A 139 3.96 -13.92 17.22
CA THR A 139 4.56 -14.77 16.17
C THR A 139 3.52 -15.56 15.36
N THR A 140 2.46 -16.04 16.00
CA THR A 140 1.35 -16.71 15.31
C THR A 140 0.61 -15.74 14.38
N ILE A 141 0.30 -14.54 14.85
CA ILE A 141 -0.37 -13.50 14.04
C ILE A 141 0.46 -13.15 12.80
N ARG A 142 1.78 -12.98 12.95
CA ARG A 142 2.69 -12.70 11.81
C ARG A 142 2.62 -13.79 10.73
N LYS A 143 2.56 -15.07 11.13
CA LYS A 143 2.42 -16.19 10.20
C LYS A 143 1.08 -16.17 9.46
N TYR A 144 -0.02 -15.89 10.15
CA TYR A 144 -1.35 -15.75 9.53
C TYR A 144 -1.39 -14.61 8.51
N PHE A 145 -0.80 -13.46 8.84
CA PHE A 145 -0.75 -12.31 7.94
C PHE A 145 0.14 -12.56 6.73
N HIS A 146 1.27 -13.24 6.92
CA HIS A 146 2.12 -13.63 5.80
C HIS A 146 1.40 -14.64 4.89
N PHE A 147 0.74 -15.65 5.47
CA PHE A 147 -0.08 -16.59 4.70
C PHE A 147 -1.19 -15.88 3.91
N LEU A 148 -1.88 -14.91 4.52
CA LEU A 148 -2.92 -14.13 3.85
C LEU A 148 -2.35 -13.27 2.71
N ALA A 149 -1.18 -12.66 2.91
CA ALA A 149 -0.49 -11.91 1.88
C ALA A 149 -0.12 -12.82 0.70
N VAL A 150 0.48 -13.99 0.96
CA VAL A 150 0.79 -14.98 -0.08
C VAL A 150 -0.49 -15.45 -0.80
N ALA A 151 -1.57 -15.74 -0.07
CA ALA A 151 -2.86 -16.11 -0.63
C ALA A 151 -3.49 -15.00 -1.50
N THR A 152 -3.15 -13.73 -1.25
CA THR A 152 -3.58 -12.60 -2.09
C THR A 152 -2.69 -12.46 -3.33
N TYR A 153 -1.36 -12.55 -3.16
CA TYR A 153 -0.38 -12.31 -4.22
C TYR A 153 -0.31 -13.43 -5.26
N ILE A 154 -0.38 -14.71 -4.85
CA ILE A 154 -0.33 -15.86 -5.78
C ILE A 154 -1.41 -15.76 -6.88
N PRO A 155 -2.72 -15.67 -6.56
CA PRO A 155 -3.74 -15.58 -7.60
C PRO A 155 -3.64 -14.27 -8.38
N GLY A 156 -3.21 -13.16 -7.77
CA GLY A 156 -2.92 -11.93 -8.49
C GLY A 156 -1.82 -12.10 -9.54
N LEU A 157 -0.73 -12.79 -9.19
CA LEU A 157 0.41 -13.00 -10.08
C LEU A 157 0.08 -13.96 -11.23
N LEU A 158 -0.74 -14.98 -10.95
CA LEU A 158 -1.14 -16.00 -11.94
C LEU A 158 -2.23 -15.50 -12.90
N TYR A 159 -3.27 -14.83 -12.40
CA TYR A 159 -4.45 -14.49 -13.19
C TYR A 159 -4.43 -13.07 -13.75
N ASP A 160 -4.00 -12.06 -12.97
CA ASP A 160 -3.96 -10.67 -13.44
C ASP A 160 -2.93 -9.80 -12.70
N ARG A 161 -1.74 -9.71 -13.30
CA ARG A 161 -0.61 -8.93 -12.77
C ARG A 161 -0.86 -7.43 -12.77
N GLN A 162 -1.63 -6.92 -13.75
CA GLN A 162 -1.92 -5.48 -13.81
C GLN A 162 -2.86 -5.08 -12.68
N LEU A 163 -3.87 -5.92 -12.40
CA LEU A 163 -4.74 -5.72 -11.24
C LEU A 163 -3.94 -5.75 -9.94
N LEU A 164 -3.04 -6.73 -9.78
CA LEU A 164 -2.17 -6.82 -8.59
C LEU A 164 -1.27 -5.58 -8.44
N TYR A 165 -0.71 -5.08 -9.54
CA TYR A 165 0.07 -3.83 -9.54
C TYR A 165 -0.77 -2.66 -9.02
N VAL A 166 -1.93 -2.40 -9.64
CA VAL A 166 -2.79 -1.26 -9.27
C VAL A 166 -3.27 -1.40 -7.82
N ALA A 167 -3.72 -2.59 -7.42
CA ALA A 167 -4.19 -2.86 -6.06
C ALA A 167 -3.06 -2.66 -5.03
N SER A 168 -1.85 -3.15 -5.29
CA SER A 168 -0.72 -2.98 -4.37
C SER A 168 -0.30 -1.51 -4.17
N VAL A 169 -0.37 -0.69 -5.23
CA VAL A 169 -0.11 0.76 -5.14
C VAL A 169 -1.19 1.47 -4.29
N ILE A 170 -2.46 1.12 -4.50
CA ILE A 170 -3.57 1.67 -3.69
C ILE A 170 -3.43 1.23 -2.23
N CYS A 171 -3.14 -0.05 -1.98
CA CYS A 171 -2.91 -0.58 -0.64
C CYS A 171 -1.74 0.12 0.06
N LEU A 172 -0.66 0.43 -0.66
CA LEU A 172 0.47 1.20 -0.11
C LEU A 172 -0.02 2.58 0.38
N ALA A 173 -0.79 3.28 -0.45
CA ALA A 173 -1.33 4.58 -0.08
C ALA A 173 -2.22 4.51 1.17
N VAL A 174 -3.13 3.53 1.20
CA VAL A 174 -4.01 3.30 2.36
C VAL A 174 -3.19 2.97 3.61
N PHE A 175 -2.23 2.05 3.55
CA PHE A 175 -1.43 1.65 4.71
C PHE A 175 -0.59 2.82 5.26
N VAL A 176 0.00 3.64 4.39
CA VAL A 176 0.75 4.82 4.82
C VAL A 176 -0.18 5.86 5.45
N LEU A 177 -1.36 6.12 4.88
CA LEU A 177 -2.35 7.04 5.47
C LEU A 177 -2.87 6.54 6.83
N LEU A 178 -3.18 5.25 6.95
CA LEU A 178 -3.58 4.63 8.22
C LEU A 178 -2.46 4.74 9.27
N GLU A 179 -1.21 4.57 8.86
CA GLU A 179 -0.07 4.74 9.76
C GLU A 179 0.09 6.20 10.22
N TYR A 180 -0.14 7.18 9.34
CA TYR A 180 -0.19 8.59 9.75
C TYR A 180 -1.31 8.86 10.75
N MET A 181 -2.51 8.33 10.51
CA MET A 181 -3.64 8.46 11.44
C MET A 181 -3.33 7.83 12.80
N ARG A 182 -2.62 6.69 12.83
CA ARG A 182 -2.15 6.03 14.05
C ARG A 182 -1.09 6.86 14.78
N TYR A 183 -0.08 7.32 14.05
CA TYR A 183 1.07 8.07 14.56
C TYR A 183 0.64 9.40 15.19
N PHE A 184 -0.15 10.20 14.45
CA PHE A 184 -0.69 11.49 14.90
C PHE A 184 -1.97 11.37 15.73
N ARG A 185 -2.41 10.16 16.10
CA ARG A 185 -3.57 9.93 16.98
C ARG A 185 -4.88 10.61 16.49
N ILE A 186 -5.06 10.68 15.18
CA ILE A 186 -6.17 11.40 14.54
C ILE A 186 -7.51 10.75 14.91
N LYS A 187 -8.45 11.51 15.45
CA LYS A 187 -9.80 11.01 15.79
C LYS A 187 -10.63 10.67 14.53
N PRO A 188 -11.58 9.73 14.60
CA PRO A 188 -11.86 8.81 15.70
C PRO A 188 -10.94 7.57 15.68
N PHE A 189 -10.32 7.27 14.54
CA PHE A 189 -9.71 5.97 14.29
C PHE A 189 -8.32 5.80 14.91
N GLY A 190 -7.59 6.87 15.23
CA GLY A 190 -6.19 6.81 15.67
C GLY A 190 -5.98 6.04 16.98
N GLN A 191 -6.96 6.02 17.90
CA GLN A 191 -6.89 5.16 19.09
C GLN A 191 -7.24 3.70 18.77
N THR A 192 -8.28 3.49 17.97
CA THR A 192 -8.69 2.15 17.52
C THR A 192 -7.57 1.45 16.77
N LEU A 193 -6.91 2.14 15.83
CA LEU A 193 -5.76 1.62 15.09
C LEU A 193 -4.60 1.27 16.00
N ARG A 194 -4.27 2.11 17.00
CA ARG A 194 -3.21 1.79 17.95
C ARG A 194 -3.55 0.51 18.72
N ASN A 195 -4.76 0.40 19.25
CA ASN A 195 -5.18 -0.79 19.99
C ASN A 195 -5.13 -2.05 19.11
N LEU A 196 -5.64 -2.01 17.88
CA LEU A 196 -5.60 -3.14 16.95
C LEU A 196 -4.16 -3.50 16.57
N LEU A 197 -3.31 -2.51 16.28
CA LEU A 197 -1.96 -2.74 15.80
C LEU A 197 -0.97 -3.09 16.93
N THR A 198 -1.32 -2.88 18.20
CA THR A 198 -0.54 -3.39 19.35
C THR A 198 -0.42 -4.91 19.40
N LEU A 199 -1.24 -5.65 18.65
CA LEU A 199 -1.10 -7.10 18.51
C LEU A 199 0.11 -7.50 17.67
N PHE A 200 0.59 -6.60 16.81
CA PHE A 200 1.71 -6.86 15.89
C PHE A 200 3.04 -6.32 16.41
N LEU A 201 2.99 -5.45 17.43
CA LEU A 201 4.16 -4.94 18.12
C LEU A 201 4.80 -6.07 18.95
N ASP A 202 6.03 -6.43 18.59
CA ASP A 202 6.90 -7.26 19.42
C ASP A 202 7.78 -6.37 20.29
N GLU A 203 8.30 -6.88 21.42
CA GLU A 203 9.17 -6.13 22.34
C GLU A 203 10.44 -5.62 21.62
N ARG A 204 10.84 -6.29 20.54
CA ARG A 204 11.97 -5.94 19.66
C ARG A 204 11.65 -4.83 18.65
N ASP A 205 10.37 -4.59 18.35
CA ASP A 205 9.90 -3.59 17.40
C ASP A 205 9.48 -2.29 18.12
N SER A 206 10.16 -1.96 19.22
CA SER A 206 9.98 -0.74 20.04
C SER A 206 10.41 0.56 19.32
N GLY A 207 10.28 0.61 17.99
CA GLY A 207 10.32 1.84 17.23
C GLY A 207 8.94 2.54 17.25
N PRO A 208 8.87 3.85 16.98
CA PRO A 208 7.62 4.61 17.01
C PRO A 208 6.61 4.24 15.90
N LEU A 209 6.99 3.36 14.98
CA LEU A 209 6.41 3.19 13.65
C LEU A 209 6.23 1.68 13.37
N ILE A 210 5.00 1.21 13.18
CA ILE A 210 4.66 -0.22 13.01
C ILE A 210 4.78 -0.55 11.51
N LEU A 211 6.01 -0.55 10.99
CA LEU A 211 6.25 -0.74 9.56
C LEU A 211 6.10 -2.18 9.08
N THR A 212 5.85 -3.16 9.95
CA THR A 212 5.84 -4.59 9.56
C THR A 212 4.90 -4.89 8.39
N HIS A 213 3.69 -4.31 8.36
CA HIS A 213 2.73 -4.51 7.27
C HIS A 213 3.11 -3.75 5.99
N ILE A 214 3.70 -2.56 6.13
CA ILE A 214 4.19 -1.77 5.00
C ILE A 214 5.41 -2.46 4.37
N TYR A 215 6.33 -2.97 5.18
CA TYR A 215 7.50 -3.73 4.72
C TYR A 215 7.11 -5.04 4.07
N LEU A 216 6.12 -5.76 4.61
CA LEU A 216 5.60 -6.97 3.96
C LEU A 216 5.02 -6.63 2.58
N LEU A 217 4.16 -5.61 2.49
CA LEU A 217 3.60 -5.16 1.22
C LEU A 217 4.70 -4.75 0.24
N LEU A 218 5.68 -3.95 0.70
CA LEU A 218 6.77 -3.44 -0.12
C LEU A 218 7.68 -4.57 -0.60
N GLY A 219 8.04 -5.52 0.27
CA GLY A 219 8.86 -6.68 -0.11
C GLY A 219 8.22 -7.52 -1.22
N MET A 220 6.91 -7.77 -1.12
CA MET A 220 6.15 -8.54 -2.10
C MET A 220 5.85 -7.74 -3.38
N SER A 221 5.68 -6.42 -3.29
CA SER A 221 5.29 -5.58 -4.43
C SER A 221 6.47 -5.05 -5.23
N LEU A 222 7.67 -4.93 -4.63
CA LEU A 222 8.84 -4.39 -5.30
C LEU A 222 9.15 -5.11 -6.64
N PRO A 223 9.14 -6.45 -6.73
CA PRO A 223 9.34 -7.15 -8.00
C PRO A 223 8.27 -6.83 -9.04
N VAL A 224 7.01 -6.69 -8.59
CA VAL A 224 5.86 -6.33 -9.44
C VAL A 224 5.98 -4.89 -9.96
N TRP A 225 6.51 -3.98 -9.14
CA TRP A 225 6.68 -2.57 -9.51
C TRP A 225 7.87 -2.32 -10.44
N LEU A 226 8.97 -3.05 -10.25
CA LEU A 226 10.19 -2.88 -11.06
C LEU A 226 10.09 -3.56 -12.43
N PHE A 227 9.33 -4.65 -12.55
CA PHE A 227 9.23 -5.43 -13.79
C PHE A 227 7.78 -5.62 -14.28
N PRO A 228 7.00 -4.55 -14.46
CA PRO A 228 5.57 -4.66 -14.83
C PRO A 228 5.32 -5.30 -16.20
N ARG A 229 6.32 -5.33 -17.10
CA ARG A 229 6.17 -5.76 -18.52
C ARG A 229 7.10 -6.89 -19.00
N VAL A 230 7.95 -7.46 -18.16
CA VAL A 230 9.01 -8.41 -18.60
C VAL A 230 8.48 -9.78 -19.09
N CYS A 231 7.17 -9.99 -19.14
CA CYS A 231 6.59 -11.30 -19.42
C CYS A 231 5.60 -11.30 -20.60
N ALA A 232 5.82 -10.44 -21.61
CA ALA A 232 5.11 -10.53 -22.90
C ALA A 232 5.99 -11.06 -24.04
N THR A 233 7.32 -10.96 -23.94
CA THR A 233 8.24 -11.28 -25.05
C THR A 233 8.97 -12.63 -24.92
N SER A 234 8.82 -13.35 -23.82
CA SER A 234 9.50 -14.63 -23.56
C SER A 234 8.49 -15.74 -23.24
N LEU A 235 7.63 -16.07 -24.20
CA LEU A 235 6.63 -17.14 -24.10
C LEU A 235 7.21 -18.57 -24.24
N THR A 236 8.52 -18.79 -24.04
CA THR A 236 9.18 -20.06 -24.39
C THR A 236 10.19 -20.60 -23.36
N GLY A 237 10.09 -20.26 -22.06
CA GLY A 237 10.98 -20.88 -21.07
C GLY A 237 10.41 -20.96 -19.66
N SER A 238 10.66 -22.09 -18.97
CA SER A 238 10.29 -22.38 -17.58
C SER A 238 10.89 -21.45 -16.50
N SER A 239 11.37 -20.26 -16.89
CA SER A 239 12.08 -19.28 -16.06
C SER A 239 11.27 -18.00 -15.83
N THR A 240 9.96 -18.03 -16.10
CA THR A 240 9.05 -16.86 -16.08
C THR A 240 8.70 -16.33 -14.69
N LEU A 241 8.97 -17.10 -13.63
CA LEU A 241 8.72 -16.71 -12.24
C LEU A 241 9.99 -16.35 -11.45
N LEU A 242 11.18 -16.54 -12.04
CA LEU A 242 12.47 -16.28 -11.39
C LEU A 242 12.62 -14.85 -10.80
N PRO A 243 12.20 -13.77 -11.48
CA PRO A 243 12.32 -12.41 -10.91
C PRO A 243 11.29 -12.15 -9.80
N TYR A 244 10.25 -12.99 -9.69
CA TYR A 244 9.24 -12.93 -8.64
C TYR A 244 9.54 -13.90 -7.49
N ALA A 245 10.68 -14.61 -7.51
CA ALA A 245 11.07 -15.54 -6.45
C ALA A 245 11.27 -14.84 -5.08
N GLY A 246 11.44 -13.51 -5.05
CA GLY A 246 11.43 -12.74 -3.80
C GLY A 246 10.03 -12.47 -3.22
N VAL A 247 8.97 -12.87 -3.93
CA VAL A 247 7.55 -12.74 -3.55
C VAL A 247 6.98 -14.06 -2.99
N LEU A 248 7.70 -15.18 -3.15
CA LEU A 248 7.28 -16.51 -2.66
C LEU A 248 8.20 -16.98 -1.54
#